data_AF-A0AAV3AV59-F1
#
_entry.id   AF-A0AAV3AV59-F1
#
_cell.length_a   1.000
_cell.length_b   1.000
_cell.length_c   1.000
_cell.angle_alpha   90.00
_cell.angle_beta   90.00
_cell.angle_gamma   90.00
#
_symmetry.space_group_name_H-M   'P 1'
#
loop_
_entity.id
_entity.type
_entity.pdbx_description
1 polymer ?
#
loop_
_entity_poly.entity_id
_entity_poly.type
_entity_poly.pdbx_seq_one_letter_code
_entity_poly.pdbx_strand_id
1 'polypeptide(L)'
;MRYNDKELVSLSRQRAEKAAELGMKGPKKGSVLKKRLVKLVVNFLFYFRADEEEPIGALLLEHCRVIKEEEKCFSIHFIDEPDRKYVFECSNREQCDEWVDALKNASYEFMRRSLLFYRNEILRMTGKDPLEQYGISAESRFQLEPPAM
;
A
#
# COMPACT_ATOMS: atom_id res chain seq x y z
N MET A 1 -3.54 -10.59 7.12
CA MET A 1 -4.88 -11.03 6.61
C MET A 1 -4.67 -12.13 5.58
N ARG A 2 -5.61 -13.08 5.39
CA ARG A 2 -5.54 -14.09 4.33
C ARG A 2 -6.62 -13.80 3.29
N TYR A 3 -6.25 -13.21 2.16
CA TYR A 3 -7.14 -13.08 1.00
C TYR A 3 -7.01 -14.33 0.13
N ASN A 4 -8.13 -14.83 -0.41
CA ASN A 4 -8.09 -15.84 -1.46
C ASN A 4 -7.98 -15.19 -2.86
N ASP A 5 -7.63 -15.98 -3.88
CA ASP A 5 -7.41 -15.47 -5.24
C ASP A 5 -8.65 -14.77 -5.82
N LYS A 6 -9.87 -15.26 -5.52
CA LYS A 6 -11.11 -14.64 -5.99
C LYS A 6 -11.35 -13.28 -5.35
N GLU A 7 -11.05 -13.14 -4.06
CA GLU A 7 -11.15 -11.87 -3.34
C GLU A 7 -10.14 -10.86 -3.86
N LEU A 8 -8.90 -11.29 -4.14
CA LEU A 8 -7.87 -10.42 -4.74
C LEU A 8 -8.28 -9.94 -6.14
N VAL A 9 -8.83 -10.82 -6.98
CA VAL A 9 -9.34 -10.43 -8.30
C VAL A 9 -10.49 -9.44 -8.15
N SER A 10 -11.45 -9.69 -7.27
CA SER A 10 -12.56 -8.77 -7.00
C SER A 10 -12.07 -7.39 -6.52
N LEU A 11 -11.13 -7.38 -5.56
CA LEU A 11 -10.53 -6.16 -5.04
C LEU A 11 -9.80 -5.38 -6.14
N SER A 12 -9.05 -6.07 -7.00
CA SER A 12 -8.30 -5.45 -8.10
C SER A 12 -9.19 -4.71 -9.12
N ARG A 13 -10.48 -5.07 -9.20
CA ARG A 13 -11.48 -4.44 -10.08
C ARG A 13 -12.12 -3.19 -9.47
N GLN A 14 -11.93 -2.93 -8.17
CA GLN A 14 -12.44 -1.73 -7.53
C GLN A 14 -11.75 -0.46 -8.06
N ARG A 15 -12.31 0.70 -7.71
CA ARG A 15 -11.73 2.00 -8.05
C ARG A 15 -10.32 2.10 -7.48
N ALA A 16 -9.36 2.38 -8.36
CA ALA A 16 -7.99 2.66 -7.95
C ALA A 16 -7.87 4.11 -7.48
N GLU A 17 -7.10 4.30 -6.41
CA GLU A 17 -6.64 5.62 -5.97
C GLU A 17 -5.67 6.21 -6.99
N LYS A 18 -4.78 5.36 -7.52
CA LYS A 18 -3.85 5.72 -8.58
C LYS A 18 -3.64 4.54 -9.53
N ALA A 19 -3.59 4.82 -10.83
CA ALA A 19 -3.31 3.83 -11.85
C ALA A 19 -2.50 4.43 -12.99
N ALA A 20 -1.47 3.72 -13.46
CA ALA A 20 -0.63 4.15 -14.58
C ALA A 20 0.10 2.96 -15.19
N GLU A 21 0.54 3.11 -16.42
CA GLU A 21 1.54 2.20 -16.99
C GLU A 21 2.93 2.56 -16.48
N LEU A 22 3.64 1.60 -15.90
CA LEU A 22 4.99 1.75 -15.38
C LEU A 22 5.90 0.66 -15.95
N GLY A 23 7.19 0.95 -16.10
CA GLY A 23 8.19 -0.11 -16.17
C GLY A 23 8.26 -0.81 -14.81
N MET A 24 8.27 -2.13 -14.78
CA MET A 24 8.32 -2.91 -13.55
C MET A 24 9.35 -4.04 -13.67
N LYS A 25 10.21 -4.18 -12.66
CA LYS A 25 11.15 -5.27 -12.50
C LYS A 25 10.92 -5.93 -11.13
N GLY A 26 10.70 -7.24 -11.15
CA GLY A 26 10.47 -8.03 -9.95
C GLY A 26 11.77 -8.50 -9.28
N PRO A 27 11.66 -9.19 -8.13
CA PRO A 27 12.80 -9.59 -7.30
C PRO A 27 13.64 -10.75 -7.88
N LYS A 28 13.12 -11.47 -8.89
CA LYS A 28 13.84 -12.62 -9.47
C LYS A 28 15.17 -12.19 -10.08
N LYS A 29 16.25 -12.91 -9.75
CA LYS A 29 17.58 -12.70 -10.35
C LYS A 29 17.48 -12.80 -11.88
N GLY A 30 18.01 -11.80 -12.59
CA GLY A 30 17.88 -11.71 -14.05
C GLY A 30 16.54 -11.18 -14.56
N SER A 31 15.62 -10.73 -13.69
CA SER A 31 14.40 -10.05 -14.12
C SER A 31 14.75 -8.80 -14.92
N VAL A 32 14.09 -8.65 -16.07
CA VAL A 32 14.15 -7.46 -16.91
C VAL A 32 13.00 -6.51 -16.58
N LEU A 33 13.16 -5.25 -16.94
CA LEU A 33 12.10 -4.26 -16.87
C LEU A 33 11.02 -4.61 -17.91
N LYS A 34 9.75 -4.60 -17.49
CA LYS A 34 8.61 -4.84 -18.37
C LYS A 34 7.51 -3.82 -18.10
N LYS A 35 6.88 -3.32 -19.16
CA LYS A 35 5.74 -2.41 -19.04
C LYS A 35 4.54 -3.14 -18.41
N ARG A 36 3.93 -2.55 -17.39
CA ARG A 36 2.79 -3.10 -16.64
C ARG A 36 1.80 -1.99 -16.35
N LEU A 37 0.50 -2.30 -16.42
CA LEU A 37 -0.50 -1.46 -15.78
C LEU A 37 -0.41 -1.71 -14.28
N VAL A 38 -0.18 -0.68 -13.49
CA VAL A 38 -0.06 -0.75 -12.04
C VAL A 38 -1.23 0.03 -11.43
N LYS A 39 -1.93 -0.58 -10.47
CA LYS A 39 -3.10 -0.01 -9.79
C LYS A 39 -2.93 -0.09 -8.29
N LEU A 40 -3.04 1.05 -7.61
CA LEU A 40 -3.16 1.13 -6.15
C LEU A 40 -4.64 1.13 -5.77
N VAL A 41 -5.06 0.13 -5.00
CA VAL A 41 -6.42 -0.01 -4.48
C VAL A 41 -6.30 -0.28 -2.99
N VAL A 42 -6.73 0.67 -2.15
CA VAL A 42 -6.52 0.61 -0.69
C VAL A 42 -5.02 0.45 -0.43
N ASN A 43 -4.59 -0.61 0.27
CA ASN A 43 -3.19 -0.90 0.55
C ASN A 43 -2.62 -2.03 -0.33
N PHE A 44 -3.25 -2.30 -1.47
CA PHE A 44 -2.76 -3.27 -2.46
C PHE A 44 -2.28 -2.57 -3.72
N LEU A 45 -1.05 -2.92 -4.14
CA LEU A 45 -0.51 -2.55 -5.44
C LEU A 45 -0.61 -3.73 -6.39
N PHE A 46 -1.62 -3.70 -7.26
CA PHE A 46 -1.84 -4.69 -8.30
C PHE A 46 -1.05 -4.35 -9.54
N TYR A 47 -0.57 -5.37 -10.26
CA TYR A 47 0.09 -5.20 -11.54
C TYR A 47 -0.41 -6.20 -12.58
N PHE A 48 -0.67 -5.69 -13.78
CA PHE A 48 -1.32 -6.40 -14.88
C PHE A 48 -0.41 -6.37 -16.11
N ARG A 49 -0.58 -7.35 -16.97
CA ARG A 49 -0.12 -7.26 -18.35
C ARG A 49 -1.06 -6.32 -19.12
N ALA A 50 -0.58 -5.73 -20.20
CA ALA A 50 -1.34 -4.75 -20.98
C ALA A 50 -2.64 -5.32 -21.57
N ASP A 51 -2.69 -6.63 -21.78
CA ASP A 51 -3.75 -7.39 -22.43
C ASP A 51 -4.56 -8.28 -21.47
N GLU A 52 -4.33 -8.20 -20.15
CA GLU A 52 -4.97 -9.07 -19.17
C GLU A 52 -5.88 -8.27 -18.21
N GLU A 53 -7.11 -8.76 -18.00
CA GLU A 53 -8.05 -8.17 -17.04
C GLU A 53 -7.78 -8.58 -15.58
N GLU A 54 -7.09 -9.70 -15.39
CA GLU A 54 -6.72 -10.20 -14.07
C GLU A 54 -5.30 -9.79 -13.70
N PRO A 55 -5.03 -9.45 -12.43
CA PRO A 55 -3.69 -9.09 -12.00
C PRO A 55 -2.79 -10.33 -12.01
N ILE A 56 -1.56 -10.16 -12.48
CA ILE A 56 -0.53 -11.21 -12.40
C ILE A 56 0.00 -11.34 -10.97
N GLY A 57 -0.19 -10.29 -10.17
CA GLY A 57 0.07 -10.32 -8.76
C GLY A 57 -0.32 -9.03 -8.06
N ALA A 58 -0.23 -9.08 -6.74
CA ALA A 58 -0.54 -7.99 -5.84
C ALA A 58 0.56 -7.88 -4.78
N LEU A 59 0.94 -6.65 -4.45
CA LEU A 59 1.82 -6.35 -3.33
C LEU A 59 0.97 -5.73 -2.22
N LEU A 60 0.94 -6.37 -1.06
CA LEU A 60 0.33 -5.81 0.14
C LEU A 60 1.32 -4.83 0.78
N LEU A 61 0.94 -3.55 0.93
CA LEU A 61 1.80 -2.49 1.44
C LEU A 61 1.83 -2.51 2.98
N GLU A 62 2.37 -3.59 3.53
CA GLU A 62 2.67 -3.76 4.95
C GLU A 62 4.14 -4.17 5.11
N HIS A 63 4.79 -3.73 6.20
CA HIS A 63 6.18 -4.01 6.48
C HIS A 63 7.11 -3.73 5.29
N CYS A 64 6.84 -2.64 4.56
CA CYS A 64 7.57 -2.29 3.36
C CYS A 64 8.18 -0.87 3.45
N ARG A 65 9.23 -0.64 2.65
CA ARG A 65 9.84 0.68 2.47
C ARG A 65 9.78 1.06 1.01
N VAL A 66 9.21 2.23 0.74
CA VAL A 66 9.18 2.86 -0.58
C VAL A 66 10.37 3.81 -0.66
N ILE A 67 11.32 3.54 -1.56
CA ILE A 67 12.56 4.30 -1.72
C ILE A 67 12.55 4.95 -3.11
N LYS A 68 12.83 6.26 -3.17
CA LYS A 68 13.10 6.94 -4.43
C LYS A 68 14.55 6.68 -4.80
N GLU A 69 14.78 6.04 -5.94
CA GLU A 69 16.11 5.58 -6.39
C GLU A 69 16.75 6.64 -7.29
N GLU A 70 16.03 7.07 -8.34
CA GLU A 70 16.47 8.08 -9.32
C GLU A 70 15.33 9.06 -9.59
N GLU A 71 15.51 10.01 -10.52
CA GLU A 71 14.48 11.01 -10.82
C GLU A 71 13.14 10.39 -11.25
N LYS A 72 13.18 9.28 -11.99
CA LYS A 72 12.00 8.61 -12.54
C LYS A 72 11.78 7.20 -11.98
N CYS A 73 12.56 6.79 -10.97
CA CYS A 73 12.57 5.42 -10.50
C CYS A 73 12.36 5.34 -8.99
N PHE A 74 11.52 4.41 -8.57
CA PHE A 74 11.35 4.07 -7.15
C PHE A 74 11.38 2.55 -6.97
N SER A 75 11.56 2.12 -5.72
CA SER A 75 11.56 0.72 -5.35
C SER A 75 10.73 0.46 -4.10
N ILE A 76 10.26 -0.78 -3.98
CA ILE A 76 9.56 -1.29 -2.80
C ILE A 76 10.37 -2.45 -2.24
N HIS A 77 10.74 -2.33 -0.97
CA HIS A 77 11.51 -3.31 -0.21
C HIS A 77 10.66 -3.87 0.92
N PHE A 78 10.51 -5.19 1.00
CA PHE A 78 9.83 -5.85 2.11
C PHE A 78 10.83 -6.16 3.23
N ILE A 79 10.53 -5.71 4.44
CA ILE A 79 11.45 -5.81 5.59
C ILE A 79 11.67 -7.28 5.98
N ASP A 80 10.61 -8.08 5.94
CA ASP A 80 10.65 -9.51 6.29
C ASP A 80 11.28 -10.38 5.19
N GLU A 81 11.38 -9.85 3.96
CA GLU A 81 11.91 -10.54 2.79
C GLU A 81 12.90 -9.61 2.04
N PRO A 82 14.15 -9.47 2.51
CA PRO A 82 15.08 -8.46 1.98
C PRO A 82 15.44 -8.65 0.50
N ASP A 83 15.37 -9.89 -0.01
CA ASP A 83 15.57 -10.20 -1.44
C ASP A 83 14.35 -9.83 -2.30
N ARG A 84 13.19 -9.54 -1.68
CA ARG A 84 11.95 -9.17 -2.34
C ARG A 84 11.95 -7.67 -2.65
N LYS A 85 12.82 -7.26 -3.57
CA LYS A 85 12.88 -5.89 -4.12
C LYS A 85 12.09 -5.79 -5.43
N TYR A 86 11.17 -4.83 -5.52
CA TYR A 86 10.52 -4.43 -6.77
C TYR A 86 11.02 -3.06 -7.19
N VAL A 87 11.30 -2.87 -8.48
CA VAL A 87 11.72 -1.58 -9.04
C VAL A 87 10.71 -1.15 -10.08
N PHE A 88 10.34 0.13 -10.03
CA PHE A 88 9.37 0.77 -10.91
C PHE A 88 9.99 1.98 -11.60
N GLU A 89 9.73 2.10 -12.90
CA GLU A 89 10.16 3.21 -13.75
C GLU A 89 8.93 3.98 -14.24
N CYS A 90 8.94 5.29 -14.02
CA CYS A 90 7.90 6.24 -14.39
C CYS A 90 8.26 6.99 -15.68
N SER A 91 7.28 7.58 -16.34
CA SER A 91 7.51 8.40 -17.54
C SER A 91 8.31 9.67 -17.25
N ASN A 92 8.10 10.26 -16.08
CA ASN A 92 8.73 11.50 -15.63
C ASN A 92 8.85 11.55 -14.10
N ARG A 93 9.54 12.60 -13.61
CA ARG A 93 9.80 12.79 -12.19
C ARG A 93 8.54 13.05 -11.36
N GLU A 94 7.63 13.86 -11.88
CA GLU A 94 6.38 14.20 -11.19
C GLU A 94 5.53 12.95 -10.93
N GLN A 95 5.37 12.10 -11.95
CA GLN A 95 4.70 10.81 -11.79
C GLN A 95 5.38 9.93 -10.74
N CYS A 96 6.73 9.91 -10.71
CA CYS A 96 7.48 9.16 -9.70
C CYS A 96 7.21 9.69 -8.28
N ASP A 97 7.26 11.00 -8.09
CA ASP A 97 7.00 11.64 -6.79
C ASP A 97 5.57 11.35 -6.31
N GLU A 98 4.57 11.49 -7.19
CA GLU A 98 3.18 11.15 -6.89
C GLU A 98 2.98 9.67 -6.50
N TRP A 99 3.69 8.75 -7.16
CA TRP A 99 3.62 7.32 -6.81
C TRP A 99 4.26 7.05 -5.45
N VAL A 100 5.43 7.62 -5.18
CA VAL A 100 6.11 7.46 -3.89
C VAL A 100 5.21 7.96 -2.75
N ASP A 101 4.55 9.10 -2.92
CA ASP A 101 3.66 9.66 -1.90
C ASP A 101 2.38 8.83 -1.74
N ALA A 102 1.75 8.42 -2.83
CA ALA A 102 0.56 7.57 -2.78
C ALA A 102 0.84 6.24 -2.07
N LEU A 103 1.97 5.58 -2.38
CA LEU A 103 2.35 4.31 -1.76
C LEU A 103 2.69 4.46 -0.28
N LYS A 104 3.36 5.56 0.12
CA LYS A 104 3.62 5.85 1.54
C LYS A 104 2.32 6.07 2.30
N ASN A 105 1.37 6.80 1.74
CA ASN A 105 0.07 7.08 2.37
C ASN A 105 -0.81 5.82 2.47
N ALA A 106 -0.71 4.92 1.49
CA ALA A 106 -1.43 3.65 1.49
C ALA A 106 -0.80 2.55 2.35
N SER A 107 0.42 2.76 2.88
CA SER A 107 1.07 1.79 3.77
C SER A 107 0.28 1.59 5.07
N TYR A 108 0.24 0.34 5.56
CA TYR A 108 -0.46 0.00 6.79
C TYR A 108 0.02 0.85 7.97
N GLU A 109 1.32 1.07 8.07
CA GLU A 109 1.98 1.84 9.13
C GLU A 109 1.50 3.30 9.14
N PHE A 110 1.39 3.90 7.96
CA PHE A 110 0.85 5.25 7.84
C PHE A 110 -0.63 5.29 8.19
N MET A 111 -1.45 4.41 7.60
CA MET A 111 -2.89 4.36 7.88
C MET A 111 -3.18 4.14 9.36
N ARG A 112 -2.43 3.23 10.01
CA ARG A 112 -2.54 2.97 11.45
C ARG A 112 -2.18 4.20 12.27
N ARG A 113 -1.07 4.87 11.96
CA ARG A 113 -0.67 6.10 12.68
C ARG A 113 -1.70 7.21 12.50
N SER A 114 -2.21 7.40 11.29
CA SER A 114 -3.23 8.39 10.96
C SER A 114 -4.54 8.10 11.69
N LEU A 115 -4.97 6.84 11.73
CA LEU A 115 -6.14 6.40 12.50
C LEU A 115 -6.00 6.74 13.99
N LEU A 116 -4.86 6.39 14.60
CA LEU A 116 -4.60 6.68 16.01
C LEU A 116 -4.59 8.18 16.28
N PHE A 117 -3.95 8.96 15.40
CA PHE A 117 -3.91 10.42 15.51
C PHE A 117 -5.32 11.02 15.47
N TYR A 118 -6.13 10.70 14.45
CA TYR A 118 -7.47 11.26 14.32
C TYR A 118 -8.41 10.80 15.45
N ARG A 119 -8.28 9.56 15.91
CA ARG A 119 -9.03 9.06 17.07
C ARG A 119 -8.72 9.86 18.33
N ASN A 120 -7.44 10.13 18.60
CA ASN A 120 -7.01 10.96 19.73
C ASN A 120 -7.51 12.40 19.62
N GLU A 121 -7.44 13.01 18.44
CA GLU A 121 -7.89 14.37 18.22
C GLU A 121 -9.42 14.51 18.41
N ILE A 122 -10.20 13.57 17.87
CA ILE A 122 -11.66 13.57 18.04
C ILE A 122 -12.04 13.33 19.52
N LEU A 123 -11.38 12.40 20.20
CA LEU A 123 -11.59 12.16 21.62
C LEU A 123 -11.28 13.42 22.43
N ARG A 124 -10.18 14.11 22.14
CA ARG A 124 -9.81 15.37 22.81
C ARG A 124 -10.86 16.47 22.60
N MET A 125 -11.40 16.60 21.39
CA MET A 125 -12.37 17.64 21.04
C MET A 125 -13.79 17.35 21.54
N THR A 126 -14.20 16.09 21.56
CA THR A 126 -15.60 15.69 21.80
C THR A 126 -15.82 14.96 23.13
N GLY A 127 -14.74 14.51 23.78
CA GLY A 127 -14.79 13.66 24.98
C GLY A 127 -15.26 12.23 24.70
N LYS A 128 -15.47 11.83 23.44
CA LYS A 128 -15.97 10.51 23.04
C LYS A 128 -15.07 9.86 22.00
N ASP A 129 -14.87 8.56 22.14
CA ASP A 129 -14.11 7.78 21.15
C ASP A 129 -14.98 7.57 19.90
N PRO A 130 -14.55 8.03 18.70
CA PRO A 130 -15.35 7.92 17.48
C PRO A 130 -15.66 6.48 17.09
N LEU A 131 -14.94 5.48 17.61
CA LEU A 131 -15.18 4.07 17.33
C LEU A 131 -16.20 3.42 18.28
N GLU A 132 -16.61 4.08 19.37
CA GLU A 132 -17.61 3.54 20.31
C GLU A 132 -18.97 3.30 19.67
N GLN A 133 -19.40 4.21 18.80
CA GLN A 133 -20.69 4.14 18.12
C GLN A 133 -20.85 2.91 17.21
N TYR A 134 -19.73 2.29 16.79
CA TYR A 134 -19.74 1.12 15.93
C TYR A 134 -19.73 -0.20 16.72
N GLY A 135 -19.82 -0.17 18.04
CA GLY A 135 -19.85 -1.38 18.88
C GLY A 135 -18.55 -2.18 18.89
N ILE A 136 -17.45 -1.62 18.37
CA ILE A 136 -16.14 -2.26 18.35
C ILE A 136 -15.62 -2.34 19.80
N SER A 137 -15.15 -3.48 20.29
CA SER A 137 -14.62 -3.57 21.67
C SER A 137 -13.35 -2.73 21.83
N ALA A 138 -13.08 -2.21 23.03
CA ALA A 138 -11.87 -1.40 23.30
C ALA A 138 -10.57 -2.13 22.91
N GLU A 139 -10.52 -3.45 23.11
CA GLU A 139 -9.40 -4.32 22.74
C GLU A 139 -9.18 -4.37 21.22
N SER A 140 -10.26 -4.27 20.44
CA SER A 140 -10.23 -4.34 18.97
C SER A 140 -10.00 -2.98 18.31
N ARG A 141 -10.02 -1.87 19.06
CA ARG A 141 -9.94 -0.50 18.52
C ARG A 141 -8.54 0.00 18.19
N PHE A 142 -7.54 -0.88 18.07
CA PHE A 142 -6.10 -0.51 18.05
C PHE A 142 -5.75 0.35 19.27
N GLN A 143 -5.07 -0.22 20.26
CA GLN A 143 -4.81 0.48 21.52
C GLN A 143 -4.12 1.84 21.29
N LEU A 144 -4.64 2.89 21.94
CA LEU A 144 -4.11 4.26 21.86
C LEU A 144 -2.75 4.38 22.57
N GLU A 145 -2.52 3.51 23.56
CA GLU A 145 -1.25 3.32 24.26
C GLU A 145 -0.72 1.91 23.93
N PRO A 146 0.61 1.69 23.87
CA PRO A 146 1.12 0.34 23.89
C PRO A 146 0.65 -0.36 25.17
N PRO A 147 0.38 -1.68 25.15
CA PRO A 147 0.10 -2.39 26.38
C PRO A 147 1.26 -2.15 27.34
N ALA A 148 0.94 -1.75 28.59
CA ALA A 148 1.94 -1.63 29.63
C ALA A 148 2.75 -2.92 29.69
N MET A 149 4.07 -2.81 29.57
CA MET A 149 4.99 -3.93 29.80
C MET A 149 4.96 -4.35 31.27
#